data_AF-A0A3D3JN17-F1
#
_entry.id   AF-A0A3D3JN17-F1
#
_cell.length_a   1.000
_cell.length_b   1.000
_cell.length_c   1.000
_cell.angle_alpha   90.00
_cell.angle_beta   90.00
_cell.angle_gamma   90.00
#
_symmetry.space_group_name_H-M   'P 1'
#
loop_
_entity.id
_entity.type
_entity.pdbx_description
1 polymer ?
#
loop_
_entity_poly.entity_id
_entity_poly.type
_entity_poly.pdbx_seq_one_letter_code
_entity_poly.pdbx_strand_id
1 'polypeptide(L)' 'MKPINLYSDTQTLPTEEMLDAIRAAELGDDTYGKDPTVKRFEEMAADLMGKEAAMLVLSGTMGNLVALMCHGRPG' A
#
# COMPACT_ATOMS: atom_id res chain seq x y z
N MET A 1 -21.71 -24.88 8.72
CA MET A 1 -21.73 -23.42 8.53
C MET A 1 -20.31 -22.91 8.74
N LYS A 2 -19.78 -22.04 7.89
CA LYS A 2 -18.49 -21.38 8.20
C LYS A 2 -18.70 -20.47 9.43
N PRO A 3 -17.78 -20.44 10.42
CA PRO A 3 -17.88 -19.54 11.55
C PRO A 3 -17.86 -18.07 11.10
N ILE A 4 -18.61 -17.20 11.78
CA ILE A 4 -18.52 -15.75 11.57
C ILE A 4 -17.21 -15.28 12.23
N ASN A 5 -16.29 -14.73 11.42
CA ASN A 5 -14.99 -14.27 11.88
C ASN A 5 -15.06 -12.80 12.30
N LEU A 6 -14.87 -12.52 13.59
CA LEU A 6 -14.90 -11.17 14.17
C LEU A 6 -13.57 -10.80 14.87
N TYR A 7 -12.49 -11.52 14.59
CA TYR A 7 -11.22 -11.31 15.28
C TYR A 7 -10.50 -10.03 14.81
N SER A 8 -10.49 -9.76 13.50
CA SER A 8 -9.95 -8.54 12.90
C SER A 8 -10.40 -8.41 11.45
N ASP A 9 -10.49 -7.18 10.97
CA ASP A 9 -10.65 -6.80 9.57
C ASP A 9 -9.47 -7.21 8.67
N THR A 10 -8.28 -7.42 9.22
CA THR A 10 -7.10 -7.89 8.45
C THR A 10 -7.26 -9.27 7.80
N GLN A 11 -8.31 -10.01 8.15
CA GLN A 11 -8.64 -11.32 7.57
C GLN A 11 -9.56 -11.23 6.34
N THR A 12 -9.82 -10.02 5.84
CA THR A 12 -10.48 -9.82 4.54
C THR A 12 -9.72 -10.52 3.43
N LEU A 13 -10.46 -11.17 2.53
CA LEU A 13 -9.92 -11.75 1.31
C LEU A 13 -10.19 -10.79 0.13
N PRO A 14 -9.33 -10.77 -0.90
CA PRO A 14 -9.59 -9.98 -2.10
C PRO A 14 -10.88 -10.43 -2.78
N THR A 15 -11.63 -9.48 -3.32
CA THR A 15 -12.79 -9.77 -4.18
C THR A 15 -12.32 -10.26 -5.55
N GLU A 16 -13.22 -10.84 -6.35
CA GLU A 16 -12.91 -11.24 -7.73
C GLU A 16 -12.42 -10.05 -8.57
N GLU A 17 -13.04 -8.88 -8.44
CA GLU A 17 -12.61 -7.65 -9.12
C GLU A 17 -11.18 -7.23 -8.72
N MET A 18 -10.83 -7.37 -7.43
CA MET A 18 -9.45 -7.11 -6.98
C MET A 18 -8.48 -8.12 -7.57
N LEU A 19 -8.84 -9.40 -7.64
CA LEU A 19 -8.00 -10.43 -8.25
C LEU A 19 -7.78 -10.19 -9.74
N ASP A 20 -8.83 -9.78 -10.47
CA ASP A 20 -8.73 -9.40 -11.88
C ASP A 20 -7.84 -8.17 -12.07
N ALA A 21 -7.97 -7.14 -11.21
CA ALA A 21 -7.12 -5.96 -11.24
C ALA A 21 -5.65 -6.29 -10.94
N ILE A 22 -5.37 -7.13 -9.95
CA ILE A 22 -4.01 -7.60 -9.62
C ILE A 22 -3.43 -8.36 -10.82
N ARG A 23 -4.22 -9.23 -11.45
CA ARG A 23 -3.79 -10.02 -12.60
C ARG A 23 -3.49 -9.16 -13.84
N ALA A 24 -4.24 -8.08 -14.02
CA ALA A 24 -4.11 -7.19 -15.17
C ALA A 24 -3.16 -6.00 -14.94
N ALA A 25 -2.63 -5.83 -13.72
CA ALA A 25 -1.75 -4.72 -13.38
C ALA A 25 -0.50 -4.70 -14.27
N GLU A 26 -0.17 -3.52 -14.80
CA GLU A 26 1.10 -3.29 -15.46
C GLU A 26 2.20 -3.23 -14.39
N LEU A 27 3.21 -4.10 -14.52
CA LEU A 27 4.30 -4.23 -13.56
C LEU A 27 5.60 -3.64 -14.13
N GLY A 28 6.45 -3.14 -13.24
CA GLY A 28 7.78 -2.66 -13.56
C GLY A 28 8.74 -2.81 -12.40
N ASP A 29 9.88 -2.14 -12.49
CA ASP A 29 10.88 -2.13 -11.41
C ASP A 29 10.68 -0.88 -10.54
N ASP A 30 10.05 -1.08 -9.39
CA ASP A 30 9.76 0.00 -8.44
C ASP A 30 11.03 0.59 -7.80
N THR A 31 12.13 -0.18 -7.69
CA THR A 31 13.41 0.33 -7.16
C THR A 31 13.93 1.51 -7.97
N TYR A 32 13.63 1.54 -9.28
CA TYR A 32 14.00 2.62 -10.19
C TYR A 32 12.81 3.51 -10.57
N GLY A 33 11.68 3.40 -9.88
CA GLY A 33 10.46 4.19 -10.13
C GLY A 33 9.80 3.89 -11.49
N LYS A 34 9.94 2.64 -11.97
CA LYS A 34 9.44 2.22 -13.29
C LYS A 34 8.21 1.33 -13.22
N ASP A 35 7.64 1.10 -12.03
CA ASP A 35 6.36 0.41 -11.91
C ASP A 35 5.20 1.40 -12.09
N PRO A 36 4.44 1.31 -13.19
CA PRO A 36 3.37 2.26 -13.50
C PRO A 36 2.17 2.11 -12.55
N THR A 37 1.93 0.90 -12.02
CA THR A 37 0.81 0.66 -11.11
C THR A 37 1.10 1.24 -9.73
N VAL A 38 2.32 1.06 -9.22
CA VAL A 38 2.75 1.68 -7.95
C VAL A 38 2.71 3.20 -8.07
N LYS A 39 3.30 3.77 -9.13
CA LYS A 39 3.32 5.22 -9.34
C LYS A 39 1.91 5.82 -9.34
N ARG A 40 0.98 5.22 -10.10
CA ARG A 40 -0.41 5.69 -10.15
C ARG A 40 -1.10 5.60 -8.78
N PHE A 41 -0.81 4.54 -8.02
CA PHE A 41 -1.37 4.38 -6.67
C PHE A 41 -0.85 5.46 -5.72
N GLU A 42 0.44 5.75 -5.75
CA GLU A 42 1.06 6.78 -4.91
C GLU A 42 0.59 8.20 -5.28
N GLU A 43 0.48 8.52 -6.58
CA GLU A 43 -0.08 9.79 -7.05
C GLU A 43 -1.52 9.97 -6.54
N MET A 44 -2.36 8.94 -6.71
CA MET A 44 -3.74 8.95 -6.21
C MET A 44 -3.80 9.11 -4.69
N ALA A 45 -2.92 8.43 -3.94
CA ALA A 45 -2.89 8.52 -2.49
C ALA A 45 -2.42 9.90 -2.01
N ALA A 46 -1.43 10.50 -2.67
CA ALA A 46 -0.95 11.85 -2.37
C ALA A 46 -2.05 12.89 -2.61
N ASP A 47 -2.74 12.81 -3.76
CA ASP A 47 -3.86 13.68 -4.11
C ASP A 47 -5.01 13.56 -3.11
N LEU A 48 -5.41 12.33 -2.77
CA LEU A 48 -6.50 12.07 -1.84
C LEU A 48 -6.22 12.64 -0.44
N MET A 49 -4.96 12.64 -0.01
CA MET A 49 -4.53 13.13 1.30
C MET A 49 -4.11 14.60 1.30
N GLY A 50 -4.10 15.26 0.13
CA GLY A 50 -3.62 16.63 -0.03
C GLY A 50 -2.13 16.78 0.34
N LYS A 51 -1.29 15.84 -0.08
CA LYS A 51 0.15 15.81 0.17
C LYS A 51 0.93 15.86 -1.13
N GLU A 52 2.18 16.30 -1.05
CA GLU A 52 3.07 16.42 -2.21
C GLU A 52 3.49 15.06 -2.79
N ALA A 53 3.56 14.02 -1.95
CA ALA A 53 3.96 12.68 -2.33
C ALA A 53 3.39 11.62 -1.36
N ALA A 54 3.37 10.37 -1.83
CA ALA A 54 3.09 9.19 -1.03
C ALA A 54 4.10 8.08 -1.38
N MET A 55 4.19 7.06 -0.54
CA MET A 55 5.06 5.90 -0.77
C MET A 55 4.35 4.62 -0.36
N LEU A 56 4.27 3.64 -1.27
CA LEU A 56 3.74 2.31 -0.98
C LEU A 56 4.73 1.54 -0.10
N VAL A 57 4.22 0.92 0.96
CA VAL A 57 5.00 0.09 1.88
C VAL A 57 4.28 -1.23 2.15
N LEU A 58 5.05 -2.26 2.53
CA LEU A 58 4.53 -3.62 2.71
C LEU A 58 3.54 -3.76 3.88
N SER A 59 3.61 -2.85 4.86
CA SER A 59 2.73 -2.90 6.04
C SER A 59 2.63 -1.54 6.73
N GLY A 60 1.57 -1.35 7.52
CA GLY A 60 1.44 -0.17 8.39
C GLY A 60 2.59 -0.04 9.40
N THR A 61 3.13 -1.17 9.89
CA THR A 61 4.32 -1.16 10.76
C THR A 61 5.55 -0.58 10.06
N MET A 62 5.80 -0.98 8.81
CA MET A 62 6.88 -0.42 8.01
C MET A 62 6.67 1.07 7.75
N GLY A 63 5.44 1.49 7.42
CA GLY A 63 5.12 2.90 7.22
C GLY A 63 5.42 3.77 8.44
N ASN A 64 4.99 3.31 9.62
CA ASN A 64 5.29 4.01 10.87
C ASN A 64 6.81 4.03 11.18
N LEU A 65 7.51 2.92 10.95
CA LEU A 65 8.95 2.86 11.19
C LEU A 65 9.72 3.81 10.26
N VAL A 66 9.39 3.85 8.97
CA VAL A 66 9.98 4.79 8.02
C VAL A 66 9.71 6.23 8.46
N ALA A 67 8.47 6.57 8.81
CA ALA A 67 8.12 7.91 9.28
C ALA A 67 8.95 8.31 10.52
N LEU A 68 9.11 7.40 11.49
CA LEU A 68 9.92 7.64 12.68
C LEU A 68 11.40 7.84 12.34
N MET A 69 11.96 7.08 11.39
CA MET A 69 13.35 7.24 10.97
C MET A 69 13.57 8.52 10.16
N CYS A 70 12.60 8.95 9.35
CA CYS A 70 12.69 10.20 8.59
C CYS A 70 12.55 11.45 9.46
N HIS A 71 11.70 11.40 10.51
CA HIS A 71 11.44 12.55 11.37
C HIS A 71 12.28 12.57 12.66
N GLY A 72 12.75 11.40 13.10
CA GLY A 72 13.55 11.23 14.29
C GLY A 72 15.05 11.23 14.02
N ARG A 73 15.84 11.29 15.08
CA ARG A 73 17.30 11.09 15.06
C ARG A 73 17.71 10.15 16.19
N PRO A 74 18.82 9.42 16.07
CA PRO A 74 19.40 8.73 17.20
C PRO A 74 19.57 9.69 18.38
N GLY A 75 19.28 9.19 19.59
CA GLY A 75 19.39 9.97 20.84
C GLY A 75 20.81 10.44 21.09
#